data_AF-A0A5J4XIY2-F1
#
_entry.id   AF-A0A5J4XIY2-F1
#
_cell.length_a   1.000
_cell.length_b   1.000
_cell.length_c   1.000
_cell.angle_alpha   90.00
_cell.angle_beta   90.00
_cell.angle_gamma   90.00
#
_symmetry.space_group_name_H-M   'P 1'
#
loop_
_entity.id
_entity.type
_entity.pdbx_description
1 polymer ?
#
loop_
_entity_poly.entity_id
_entity_poly.type
_entity_poly.pdbx_seq_one_letter_code
_entity_poly.pdbx_strand_id
1 'polypeptide(L)'
;MTCFRDLLTAAERALTSLSNGLAPCLYAQRQAKVMQAYSEATRAATTALQRSEAQLSLCSAYLIFAQKEAGSLNSLKCVHHSLSHLTCAADQASTSAIESAYVAWRRSARGALSNLDLDLNDILSFWTRVVSSTARQVVLKCKLSMDQAEWILNYGQRCMVAGSDYKTGLKCGHEAAGPVEVAIQSAQRLKDSVLVKKAEALKEAIYTFIRCTCESAQARVQADRQLASFGPHPHEEEVWQVVDKYTLALRQTEEQDLLNECCAHARLGGVFDRHLKMRNKAVLNCKRAVQLAHHIKPHPTGHEWYMDCQRILARIQREQAAEEQAKQDEDQAEILKELEPQLKKIKAAKAKGARDFLVHIKQSHPPKLRALRKASAEYHPDKQLQYDQKWQVLSGEISKAVNDVWADYCS
;
A
#
# COMPACT_ATOMS: atom_id res chain seq x y z
N MET A 1 29.90 -19.46 55.40
CA MET A 1 28.72 -19.44 54.50
C MET A 1 28.77 -18.14 53.74
N THR A 2 28.94 -18.19 52.41
CA THR A 2 28.92 -16.98 51.57
C THR A 2 27.51 -16.43 51.53
N CYS A 3 27.31 -15.13 51.80
CA CYS A 3 25.99 -14.52 51.82
C CYS A 3 25.44 -14.37 50.39
N PHE A 4 24.12 -14.52 50.21
CA PHE A 4 23.42 -14.31 48.93
C PHE A 4 23.85 -13.02 48.21
N ARG A 5 23.95 -11.92 48.95
CA ARG A 5 24.35 -10.61 48.41
C ARG A 5 25.77 -10.62 47.86
N ASP A 6 26.71 -11.28 48.54
CA ASP A 6 28.10 -11.37 48.09
C ASP A 6 28.21 -12.13 46.77
N LEU A 7 27.44 -13.22 46.63
CA LEU A 7 27.39 -14.02 45.40
C LEU A 7 26.77 -13.24 44.24
N LEU A 8 25.68 -12.49 44.50
CA LEU A 8 25.01 -11.69 43.48
C LEU A 8 25.91 -10.55 42.99
N THR A 9 26.54 -9.81 43.91
CA THR A 9 27.48 -8.73 43.56
C THR A 9 28.73 -9.27 42.85
N ALA A 10 29.23 -10.43 43.24
CA ALA A 10 30.33 -11.09 42.52
C ALA A 10 29.93 -11.45 41.08
N ALA A 11 28.70 -11.95 40.87
CA ALA A 11 28.17 -12.27 39.55
C ALA A 11 28.01 -11.00 38.68
N GLU A 12 27.52 -9.89 39.24
CA GLU A 12 27.39 -8.61 38.54
C GLU A 12 28.75 -8.02 38.13
N ARG A 13 29.75 -8.11 39.03
CA ARG A 13 31.14 -7.71 38.71
C ARG A 13 31.72 -8.59 37.60
N ALA A 14 31.46 -9.89 37.63
CA ALA A 14 31.89 -10.80 36.58
C ALA A 14 31.21 -10.47 35.23
N LEU A 15 29.91 -10.15 35.25
CA LEU A 15 29.14 -9.76 34.06
C LEU A 15 29.66 -8.46 33.44
N THR A 16 29.92 -7.44 34.26
CA THR A 16 30.49 -6.15 33.81
C THR A 16 31.92 -6.30 33.27
N SER A 17 32.68 -7.30 33.74
CA SER A 17 34.02 -7.62 33.22
C SER A 17 34.03 -8.26 31.82
N LEU A 18 32.86 -8.57 31.24
CA LEU A 18 32.73 -9.04 29.86
C LEU A 18 32.83 -7.84 28.90
N SER A 19 34.05 -7.44 28.56
CA SER A 19 34.32 -6.40 27.57
C SER A 19 34.04 -6.86 26.14
N ASN A 20 33.86 -5.90 25.22
CA ASN A 20 33.89 -6.15 23.79
C ASN A 20 35.35 -6.45 23.36
N GLY A 21 35.56 -7.42 22.47
CA GLY A 21 36.89 -7.79 21.97
C GLY A 21 37.63 -8.91 22.71
N LEU A 22 36.97 -9.63 23.62
CA LEU A 22 37.54 -10.88 24.18
C LEU A 22 37.64 -11.96 23.11
N ALA A 23 38.71 -12.77 23.16
CA ALA A 23 38.80 -13.97 22.35
C ALA A 23 37.63 -14.93 22.65
N PRO A 24 37.06 -15.65 21.65
CA PRO A 24 35.86 -16.46 21.84
C PRO A 24 35.95 -17.49 22.98
N CYS A 25 37.10 -18.14 23.17
CA CYS A 25 37.31 -19.10 24.25
C CYS A 25 37.28 -18.45 25.64
N LEU A 26 37.88 -17.28 25.80
CA LEU A 26 37.88 -16.52 27.05
C LEU A 26 36.49 -15.94 27.35
N TYR A 27 35.78 -15.50 26.31
CA TYR A 27 34.40 -15.05 26.43
C TYR A 27 33.49 -16.19 26.94
N ALA A 28 33.52 -17.35 26.30
CA ALA A 28 32.74 -18.52 26.70
C ALA A 28 33.07 -18.99 28.14
N GLN A 29 34.35 -18.99 28.51
CA GLN A 29 34.76 -19.34 29.87
C GLN A 29 34.23 -18.34 30.91
N ARG A 30 34.32 -17.03 30.63
CA ARG A 30 33.80 -15.99 31.54
C ARG A 30 32.27 -16.03 31.60
N GLN A 31 31.60 -16.29 30.48
CA GLN A 31 30.15 -16.51 30.42
C GLN A 31 29.74 -17.66 31.34
N ALA A 32 30.41 -18.81 31.26
CA ALA A 32 30.13 -19.96 32.13
C ALA A 32 30.31 -19.62 33.62
N LYS A 33 31.36 -18.85 33.97
CA LYS A 33 31.58 -18.39 35.35
C LYS A 33 30.47 -17.46 35.85
N VAL A 34 30.01 -16.53 35.02
CA VAL A 34 28.87 -15.65 35.36
C VAL A 34 27.62 -16.48 35.64
N MET A 35 27.34 -17.47 34.80
CA MET A 35 26.16 -18.34 34.97
C MET A 35 26.24 -19.25 36.19
N GLN A 36 27.42 -19.77 36.48
CA GLN A 36 27.66 -20.53 37.69
C GLN A 36 27.42 -19.68 38.93
N ALA A 37 27.97 -18.46 38.97
CA ALA A 37 27.83 -17.55 40.11
C ALA A 37 26.37 -17.17 40.37
N TYR A 38 25.60 -16.83 39.34
CA TYR A 38 24.18 -16.56 39.50
C TYR A 38 23.36 -17.81 39.88
N SER A 39 23.75 -19.00 39.41
CA SER A 39 23.11 -20.26 39.79
C SER A 39 23.41 -20.64 41.25
N GLU A 40 24.60 -20.31 41.75
CA GLU A 40 24.96 -20.43 43.16
C GLU A 40 24.19 -19.42 44.02
N ALA A 41 24.08 -18.15 43.58
CA ALA A 41 23.26 -17.15 44.25
C ALA A 41 21.79 -17.60 44.36
N THR A 42 21.24 -18.18 43.28
CA THR A 42 19.88 -18.74 43.28
C THR A 42 19.72 -19.87 44.31
N ARG A 43 20.72 -20.74 44.45
CA ARG A 43 20.72 -21.83 45.44
C ARG A 43 20.90 -21.34 46.88
N ALA A 44 21.65 -20.26 47.07
CA ALA A 44 21.90 -19.65 48.37
C ALA A 44 20.75 -18.75 48.86
N ALA A 45 19.80 -18.40 47.99
CA ALA A 45 18.67 -17.55 48.32
C ALA A 45 17.72 -18.26 49.31
N THR A 46 17.45 -17.62 50.45
CA THR A 46 16.61 -18.18 51.52
C THR A 46 15.16 -17.72 51.43
N THR A 47 14.90 -16.57 50.79
CA THR A 47 13.56 -16.02 50.60
C THR A 47 13.08 -16.16 49.16
N ALA A 48 11.75 -16.10 48.96
CA ALA A 48 11.15 -16.07 47.63
C ALA A 48 11.58 -14.81 46.84
N LEU A 49 11.68 -13.67 47.52
CA LEU A 49 12.12 -12.42 46.89
C LEU A 49 13.58 -12.51 46.41
N GLN A 50 14.49 -13.06 47.23
CA GLN A 50 15.89 -13.27 46.83
C GLN A 50 16.01 -14.25 45.65
N ARG A 51 15.20 -15.32 45.65
CA ARG A 51 15.15 -16.26 44.52
C ARG A 51 14.69 -15.54 43.25
N SER A 52 13.63 -14.74 43.33
CA SER A 52 13.15 -13.97 42.19
C SER A 52 14.19 -12.96 41.68
N GLU A 53 14.86 -12.24 42.58
CA GLU A 53 15.94 -11.29 42.24
C GLU A 53 17.07 -11.99 41.48
N ALA A 54 17.56 -13.13 41.96
CA ALA A 54 18.59 -13.90 41.27
C ALA A 54 18.14 -14.42 39.89
N GLN A 55 16.88 -14.84 39.77
CA GLN A 55 16.29 -15.27 38.50
C GLN A 55 16.17 -14.13 37.49
N LEU A 56 15.81 -12.91 37.93
CA LEU A 56 15.79 -11.72 37.08
C LEU A 56 17.19 -11.31 36.62
N SER A 57 18.20 -11.46 37.48
CA SER A 57 19.60 -11.22 37.11
C SER A 57 20.12 -12.28 36.12
N LEU A 58 19.74 -13.55 36.28
CA LEU A 58 20.01 -14.60 35.29
C LEU A 58 19.36 -14.30 33.94
N CYS A 59 18.09 -13.89 33.95
CA CYS A 59 17.38 -13.45 32.75
C CYS A 59 18.18 -12.34 32.04
N SER A 60 18.55 -11.29 32.78
CA SER A 60 19.32 -10.15 32.24
C SER A 60 20.68 -10.57 31.66
N ALA A 61 21.41 -11.47 32.34
CA ALA A 61 22.68 -11.99 31.85
C ALA A 61 22.51 -12.74 30.52
N TYR A 62 21.53 -13.64 30.41
CA TYR A 62 21.23 -14.32 29.14
C TYR A 62 20.85 -13.35 28.02
N LEU A 63 20.12 -12.28 28.31
CA LEU A 63 19.77 -11.27 27.30
C LEU A 63 21.01 -10.52 26.77
N ILE A 64 21.96 -10.19 27.65
CA ILE A 64 23.24 -9.60 27.26
C ILE A 64 24.02 -10.56 26.36
N PHE A 65 24.02 -11.86 26.68
CA PHE A 65 24.67 -12.86 25.84
C PHE A 65 23.99 -13.03 24.48
N ALA A 66 22.65 -13.01 24.45
CA ALA A 66 21.89 -13.06 23.21
C ALA A 66 22.23 -11.89 22.27
N GLN A 67 22.43 -10.69 22.82
CA GLN A 67 22.83 -9.51 22.05
C GLN A 67 24.24 -9.63 21.49
N LYS A 68 25.18 -10.22 22.24
CA LYS A 68 26.55 -10.44 21.77
C LYS A 68 26.66 -11.56 20.73
N GLU A 69 25.77 -12.54 20.80
CA GLU A 69 25.64 -13.64 19.83
C GLU A 69 24.67 -13.28 18.68
N ALA A 70 24.37 -12.00 18.44
CA ALA A 70 23.42 -11.57 17.42
C ALA A 70 23.75 -12.18 16.04
N GLY A 71 22.74 -12.77 15.38
CA GLY A 71 22.92 -13.48 14.11
C GLY A 71 23.35 -14.95 14.23
N SER A 72 23.47 -15.48 15.45
CA SER A 72 23.71 -16.91 15.71
C SER A 72 22.48 -17.60 16.30
N LEU A 73 22.29 -18.90 15.99
CA LEU A 73 21.28 -19.74 16.65
C LEU A 73 21.47 -19.79 18.18
N ASN A 74 22.68 -19.53 18.68
CA ASN A 74 22.95 -19.39 20.10
C ASN A 74 22.23 -18.20 20.74
N SER A 75 21.95 -17.14 19.98
CA SER A 75 21.14 -16.01 20.44
C SER A 75 19.73 -16.45 20.81
N LEU A 76 19.06 -17.24 19.96
CA LEU A 76 17.72 -17.78 20.25
C LEU A 76 17.71 -18.70 21.47
N LYS A 77 18.76 -19.52 21.63
CA LYS A 77 18.92 -20.33 22.84
C LYS A 77 19.00 -19.44 24.07
N CYS A 78 19.82 -18.38 24.05
CA CYS A 78 19.95 -17.45 25.17
C CYS A 78 18.62 -16.75 25.48
N VAL A 79 17.89 -16.29 24.45
CA VAL A 79 16.55 -15.70 24.60
C VAL A 79 15.57 -16.70 25.24
N HIS A 80 15.57 -17.96 24.81
CA HIS A 80 14.72 -18.99 25.40
C HIS A 80 15.06 -19.26 26.88
N HIS A 81 16.35 -19.38 27.22
CA HIS A 81 16.77 -19.58 28.61
C HIS A 81 16.40 -18.37 29.49
N SER A 82 16.59 -17.14 29.00
CA SER A 82 16.18 -15.95 29.74
C SER A 82 14.68 -15.94 30.07
N LEU A 83 13.83 -16.43 29.17
CA LEU A 83 12.39 -16.56 29.42
C LEU A 83 12.07 -17.58 30.51
N SER A 84 12.80 -18.70 30.54
CA SER A 84 12.61 -19.72 31.57
C SER A 84 12.86 -19.11 32.96
N HIS A 85 13.93 -18.33 33.09
CA HIS A 85 14.26 -17.60 34.32
C HIS A 85 13.24 -16.50 34.64
N LEU A 86 12.76 -15.75 33.64
CA LEU A 86 11.69 -14.77 33.83
C LEU A 86 10.40 -15.43 34.35
N THR A 87 10.05 -16.60 33.83
CA THR A 87 8.86 -17.34 34.25
C THR A 87 9.01 -17.83 35.69
N CYS A 88 10.18 -18.35 36.07
CA CYS A 88 10.47 -18.71 37.46
C CYS A 88 10.43 -17.50 38.40
N ALA A 89 10.89 -16.32 37.95
CA ALA A 89 10.82 -15.10 38.74
C ALA A 89 9.38 -14.62 38.95
N ALA A 90 8.51 -14.78 37.93
CA ALA A 90 7.14 -14.28 37.93
C ALA A 90 6.22 -14.91 38.99
N ASP A 91 6.56 -16.10 39.49
CA ASP A 91 5.84 -16.70 40.63
C ASP A 91 6.02 -15.90 41.94
N GLN A 92 7.09 -15.09 42.05
CA GLN A 92 7.60 -14.57 43.32
C GLN A 92 7.97 -13.08 43.31
N ALA A 93 8.06 -12.44 42.13
CA ALA A 93 8.40 -11.03 41.99
C ALA A 93 7.17 -10.11 42.01
N SER A 94 7.42 -8.81 42.17
CA SER A 94 6.41 -7.78 41.92
C SER A 94 6.09 -7.69 40.43
N THR A 95 4.84 -7.32 40.11
CA THR A 95 4.36 -7.14 38.74
C THR A 95 5.22 -6.14 37.94
N SER A 96 5.70 -5.06 38.59
CA SER A 96 6.53 -4.05 37.93
C SER A 96 7.92 -4.57 37.53
N ALA A 97 8.53 -5.43 38.34
CA ALA A 97 9.81 -6.04 38.02
C ALA A 97 9.68 -7.02 36.83
N ILE A 98 8.61 -7.82 36.81
CA ILE A 98 8.30 -8.71 35.69
C ILE A 98 8.04 -7.92 34.40
N GLU A 99 7.33 -6.80 34.49
CA GLU A 99 7.07 -5.97 33.32
C GLU A 99 8.34 -5.42 32.69
N SER A 100 9.23 -4.86 33.51
CA SER A 100 10.52 -4.33 33.05
C SER A 100 11.36 -5.43 32.39
N ALA A 101 11.46 -6.60 33.02
CA ALA A 101 12.22 -7.73 32.50
C ALA A 101 11.61 -8.30 31.22
N TYR A 102 10.27 -8.38 31.13
CA TYR A 102 9.57 -8.79 29.93
C TYR A 102 9.82 -7.81 28.76
N VAL A 103 9.80 -6.51 29.00
CA VAL A 103 10.12 -5.50 27.97
C VAL A 103 11.55 -5.66 27.45
N ALA A 104 12.52 -5.88 28.35
CA ALA A 104 13.91 -6.15 27.98
C ALA A 104 14.06 -7.46 27.18
N TRP A 105 13.34 -8.50 27.61
CA TRP A 105 13.28 -9.79 26.92
C TRP A 105 12.73 -9.63 25.51
N ARG A 106 11.56 -8.99 25.37
CA ARG A 106 10.87 -8.76 24.09
C ARG A 106 11.77 -8.04 23.08
N ARG A 107 12.48 -7.01 23.52
CA ARG A 107 13.42 -6.26 22.68
C ARG A 107 14.54 -7.16 22.15
N SER A 108 15.13 -7.97 23.02
CA SER A 108 16.24 -8.87 22.65
C SER A 108 15.76 -10.03 21.77
N ALA A 109 14.59 -10.58 22.03
CA ALA A 109 13.96 -11.62 21.21
C ALA A 109 13.71 -11.11 19.77
N ARG A 110 13.15 -9.89 19.63
CA ARG A 110 12.98 -9.24 18.32
C ARG A 110 14.32 -9.06 17.61
N GLY A 111 15.34 -8.56 18.30
CA GLY A 111 16.68 -8.40 17.73
C GLY A 111 17.28 -9.73 17.25
N ALA A 112 17.18 -10.79 18.07
CA ALA A 112 17.68 -12.12 17.72
C ALA A 112 16.96 -12.70 16.50
N LEU A 113 15.63 -12.61 16.46
CA LEU A 113 14.82 -13.11 15.35
C LEU A 113 14.99 -12.31 14.06
N SER A 114 15.20 -10.99 14.15
CA SER A 114 15.41 -10.13 12.97
C SER A 114 16.78 -10.29 12.32
N ASN A 115 17.80 -10.71 13.09
CA ASN A 115 19.17 -10.89 12.61
C ASN A 115 19.43 -12.29 12.04
N LEU A 116 18.46 -13.20 12.14
CA LEU A 116 18.55 -14.55 11.61
C LEU A 116 17.66 -14.68 10.38
N ASP A 117 18.17 -15.33 9.35
CA ASP A 117 17.39 -15.74 8.18
C ASP A 117 16.66 -17.04 8.52
N LEU A 118 15.52 -16.92 9.19
CA LEU A 118 14.70 -18.05 9.64
C LEU A 118 13.49 -18.22 8.74
N ASP A 119 13.16 -19.47 8.42
CA ASP A 119 11.90 -19.80 7.78
C ASP A 119 10.74 -19.79 8.80
N LEU A 120 9.52 -19.71 8.29
CA LEU A 120 8.31 -19.67 9.11
C LEU A 120 8.22 -20.83 10.11
N ASN A 121 8.69 -22.03 9.75
CA ASN A 121 8.60 -23.20 10.64
C ASN A 121 9.57 -23.07 11.82
N ASP A 122 10.79 -22.57 11.59
CA ASP A 122 11.77 -22.31 12.64
C ASP A 122 11.22 -21.29 13.63
N ILE A 123 10.61 -20.22 13.12
CA ILE A 123 9.94 -19.18 13.91
C ILE A 123 8.80 -19.78 14.74
N LEU A 124 7.91 -20.56 14.12
CA LEU A 124 6.78 -21.20 14.82
C LEU A 124 7.28 -22.17 15.90
N SER A 125 8.34 -22.93 15.62
CA SER A 125 8.94 -23.86 16.57
C SER A 125 9.52 -23.12 17.79
N PHE A 126 10.19 -21.98 17.56
CA PHE A 126 10.73 -21.13 18.61
C PHE A 126 9.62 -20.59 19.51
N TRP A 127 8.58 -19.99 18.90
CA TRP A 127 7.46 -19.44 19.65
C TRP A 127 6.65 -20.50 20.42
N THR A 128 6.50 -21.69 19.84
CA THR A 128 5.83 -22.81 20.52
C THR A 128 6.57 -23.23 21.79
N ARG A 129 7.91 -23.31 21.74
CA ARG A 129 8.74 -23.57 22.93
C ARG A 129 8.65 -22.44 23.95
N VAL A 130 8.69 -21.19 23.48
CA VAL A 130 8.55 -19.99 24.31
C VAL A 130 7.21 -19.98 25.05
N VAL A 131 6.08 -20.12 24.35
CA VAL A 131 4.76 -20.06 24.96
C VAL A 131 4.52 -21.26 25.88
N SER A 132 4.93 -22.47 25.50
CA SER A 132 4.77 -23.66 26.34
C SER A 132 5.56 -23.56 27.67
N SER A 133 6.71 -22.90 27.68
CA SER A 133 7.49 -22.66 28.91
C SER A 133 6.76 -21.76 29.93
N THR A 134 5.74 -21.02 29.50
CA THR A 134 5.01 -20.04 30.34
C THR A 134 3.62 -20.50 30.77
N ALA A 135 3.30 -21.79 30.63
CA ALA A 135 1.96 -22.34 30.83
C ALA A 135 1.31 -21.99 32.19
N ARG A 136 2.11 -21.78 33.24
CA ARG A 136 1.63 -21.46 34.60
C ARG A 136 1.36 -19.97 34.83
N GLN A 137 1.94 -19.09 34.01
CA GLN A 137 1.92 -17.64 34.21
C GLN A 137 1.00 -16.96 33.19
N VAL A 138 -0.28 -16.78 33.56
CA VAL A 138 -1.34 -16.32 32.65
C VAL A 138 -1.02 -14.96 32.01
N VAL A 139 -0.41 -14.02 32.76
CA VAL A 139 -0.01 -12.70 32.24
C VAL A 139 1.07 -12.83 31.18
N LEU A 140 2.13 -13.59 31.45
CA LEU A 140 3.21 -13.81 30.47
C LEU A 140 2.70 -14.56 29.25
N LYS A 141 1.90 -15.61 29.46
CA LYS A 141 1.28 -16.37 28.38
C LYS A 141 0.47 -15.46 27.46
N CYS A 142 -0.38 -14.58 28.02
CA CYS A 142 -1.14 -13.61 27.25
C CYS A 142 -0.24 -12.74 26.36
N LYS A 143 0.78 -12.12 26.95
CA LYS A 143 1.66 -11.18 26.24
C LYS A 143 2.53 -11.86 25.18
N LEU A 144 3.05 -13.05 25.49
CA LEU A 144 3.85 -13.84 24.55
C LEU A 144 3.02 -14.36 23.38
N SER A 145 1.78 -14.78 23.61
CA SER A 145 0.89 -15.18 22.52
C SER A 145 0.52 -14.01 21.60
N MET A 146 0.37 -12.79 22.14
CA MET A 146 0.25 -11.59 21.31
C MET A 146 1.51 -11.31 20.50
N ASP A 147 2.69 -11.41 21.12
CA ASP A 147 3.96 -11.22 20.43
C ASP A 147 4.18 -12.22 19.30
N GLN A 148 3.84 -13.49 19.55
CA GLN A 148 3.88 -14.55 18.54
C GLN A 148 3.01 -14.18 17.34
N ALA A 149 1.75 -13.79 17.57
CA ALA A 149 0.84 -13.39 16.51
C ALA A 149 1.33 -12.15 15.74
N GLU A 150 1.78 -11.11 16.44
CA GLU A 150 2.33 -9.89 15.84
C GLU A 150 3.55 -10.22 14.97
N TRP A 151 4.42 -11.12 15.44
CA TRP A 151 5.61 -11.52 14.70
C TRP A 151 5.26 -12.29 13.43
N ILE A 152 4.37 -13.29 13.52
CA ILE A 152 3.89 -14.06 12.36
C ILE A 152 3.22 -13.14 11.33
N LEU A 153 2.37 -12.21 11.79
CA LEU A 153 1.71 -11.23 10.93
C LEU A 153 2.75 -10.35 10.19
N ASN A 154 3.71 -9.80 10.91
CA ASN A 154 4.78 -8.97 10.35
C ASN A 154 5.68 -9.74 9.38
N TYR A 155 5.87 -11.05 9.59
CA TYR A 155 6.58 -11.91 8.63
C TYR A 155 5.76 -12.06 7.35
N GLY A 156 4.47 -12.38 7.45
CA GLY A 156 3.56 -12.46 6.30
C GLY A 156 3.50 -11.17 5.49
N GLN A 157 3.40 -10.03 6.17
CA GLN A 157 3.41 -8.70 5.53
C GLN A 157 4.72 -8.44 4.76
N ARG A 158 5.87 -8.81 5.33
CA ARG A 158 7.17 -8.69 4.65
C ARG A 158 7.26 -9.56 3.39
N CYS A 159 6.78 -10.79 3.45
CA CYS A 159 6.71 -11.68 2.28
C CYS A 159 5.80 -11.11 1.17
N MET A 160 4.68 -10.49 1.56
CA MET A 160 3.78 -9.80 0.63
C MET A 160 4.47 -8.63 -0.08
N VAL A 161 5.19 -7.78 0.67
CA VAL A 161 5.87 -6.61 0.08
C VAL A 161 7.05 -7.01 -0.81
N ALA A 162 7.84 -8.02 -0.42
CA ALA A 162 9.04 -8.41 -1.15
C ALA A 162 8.76 -9.16 -2.46
N GLY A 163 7.70 -9.98 -2.51
CA GLY A 163 7.47 -10.89 -3.64
C GLY A 163 6.01 -11.07 -4.07
N SER A 164 5.07 -10.33 -3.48
CA SER A 164 3.62 -10.55 -3.69
C SER A 164 3.18 -12.00 -3.40
N ASP A 165 3.84 -12.69 -2.47
CA ASP A 165 3.53 -14.07 -2.12
C ASP A 165 2.31 -14.16 -1.19
N TYR A 166 1.13 -14.06 -1.79
CA TYR A 166 -0.15 -14.17 -1.10
C TYR A 166 -0.34 -15.53 -0.41
N LYS A 167 0.33 -16.60 -0.87
CA LYS A 167 0.19 -17.93 -0.25
C LYS A 167 0.86 -17.95 1.11
N THR A 168 2.09 -17.44 1.19
CA THR A 168 2.79 -17.28 2.47
C THR A 168 2.07 -16.27 3.36
N GLY A 169 1.56 -15.18 2.80
CA GLY A 169 0.72 -14.21 3.52
C GLY A 169 -0.50 -14.86 4.18
N LEU A 170 -1.30 -15.62 3.42
CA LEU A 170 -2.46 -16.36 3.92
C LEU A 170 -2.07 -17.36 5.01
N LYS A 171 -1.02 -18.16 4.78
CA LYS A 171 -0.53 -19.12 5.78
C LYS A 171 -0.20 -18.40 7.09
N CYS A 172 0.54 -17.29 7.03
CA CYS A 172 0.90 -16.52 8.21
C CYS A 172 -0.34 -15.94 8.92
N GLY A 173 -1.30 -15.39 8.17
CA GLY A 173 -2.54 -14.88 8.74
C GLY A 173 -3.30 -15.95 9.53
N HIS A 174 -3.44 -17.15 8.96
CA HIS A 174 -4.10 -18.27 9.65
C HIS A 174 -3.31 -18.78 10.86
N GLU A 175 -1.99 -18.91 10.75
CA GLU A 175 -1.11 -19.33 11.85
C GLU A 175 -1.10 -18.31 13.01
N ALA A 176 -1.31 -17.03 12.73
CA ALA A 176 -1.40 -15.97 13.75
C ALA A 176 -2.74 -15.99 14.52
N ALA A 177 -3.80 -16.58 13.97
CA ALA A 177 -5.13 -16.57 14.60
C ALA A 177 -5.15 -17.37 15.92
N GLY A 178 -4.51 -18.55 15.96
CA GLY A 178 -4.45 -19.39 17.16
C GLY A 178 -3.84 -18.68 18.37
N PRO A 179 -2.62 -18.11 18.25
CA PRO A 179 -2.01 -17.35 19.33
C PRO A 179 -2.84 -16.15 19.80
N VAL A 180 -3.52 -15.43 18.90
CA VAL A 180 -4.41 -14.33 19.31
C VAL A 180 -5.59 -14.83 20.14
N GLU A 181 -6.22 -15.93 19.78
CA GLU A 181 -7.30 -16.51 20.59
C GLU A 181 -6.82 -16.90 21.98
N VAL A 182 -5.62 -17.48 22.09
CA VAL A 182 -5.00 -17.79 23.39
C VAL A 182 -4.76 -16.52 24.21
N ALA A 183 -4.34 -15.42 23.56
CA ALA A 183 -4.16 -14.13 24.22
C ALA A 183 -5.49 -13.55 24.72
N ILE A 184 -6.54 -13.55 23.89
CA ILE A 184 -7.88 -13.07 24.27
C ILE A 184 -8.41 -13.84 25.48
N GLN A 185 -8.37 -15.18 25.42
CA GLN A 185 -8.81 -16.03 26.53
C GLN A 185 -8.01 -15.76 27.82
N SER A 186 -6.70 -15.56 27.70
CA SER A 186 -5.83 -15.27 28.84
C SER A 186 -6.15 -13.88 29.44
N ALA A 187 -6.34 -12.86 28.61
CA ALA A 187 -6.73 -11.52 29.03
C ALA A 187 -8.10 -11.49 29.72
N GLN A 188 -9.08 -12.24 29.20
CA GLN A 188 -10.40 -12.39 29.80
C GLN A 188 -10.33 -13.06 31.17
N ARG A 189 -9.50 -14.12 31.33
CA ARG A 189 -9.26 -14.77 32.64
C ARG A 189 -8.65 -13.82 33.65
N LEU A 190 -7.77 -12.92 33.20
CA LEU A 190 -7.16 -11.88 34.04
C LEU A 190 -8.13 -10.73 34.36
N LYS A 191 -9.27 -10.64 33.66
CA LYS A 191 -10.21 -9.51 33.72
C LYS A 191 -9.53 -8.16 33.42
N ASP A 192 -8.46 -8.18 32.62
CA ASP A 192 -7.73 -6.99 32.23
C ASP A 192 -8.30 -6.44 30.91
N SER A 193 -9.13 -5.40 31.04
CA SER A 193 -9.82 -4.79 29.89
C SER A 193 -8.86 -4.15 28.89
N VAL A 194 -7.66 -3.74 29.32
CA VAL A 194 -6.65 -3.16 28.43
C VAL A 194 -6.02 -4.25 27.57
N LEU A 195 -5.69 -5.41 28.16
CA LEU A 195 -5.16 -6.54 27.42
C LEU A 195 -6.19 -7.14 26.46
N VAL A 196 -7.47 -7.24 26.87
CA VAL A 196 -8.55 -7.72 25.99
C VAL A 196 -8.64 -6.84 24.74
N LYS A 197 -8.74 -5.52 24.91
CA LYS A 197 -8.81 -4.58 23.78
C LYS A 197 -7.61 -4.67 22.85
N LYS A 198 -6.40 -4.84 23.40
CA LYS A 198 -5.19 -4.99 22.56
C LYS A 198 -5.18 -6.30 21.78
N ALA A 199 -5.61 -7.40 22.38
CA ALA A 199 -5.68 -8.70 21.71
C ALA A 199 -6.78 -8.72 20.63
N GLU A 200 -7.93 -8.10 20.89
CA GLU A 200 -9.00 -7.91 19.90
C GLU A 200 -8.55 -7.02 18.74
N ALA A 201 -7.86 -5.90 19.01
CA ALA A 201 -7.30 -5.06 17.95
C ALA A 201 -6.30 -5.83 17.06
N LEU A 202 -5.50 -6.72 17.65
CA LEU A 202 -4.60 -7.59 16.88
C LEU A 202 -5.37 -8.63 16.06
N LYS A 203 -6.48 -9.17 16.58
CA LYS A 203 -7.38 -10.06 15.83
C LYS A 203 -7.94 -9.37 14.59
N GLU A 204 -8.43 -8.14 14.76
CA GLU A 204 -8.95 -7.34 13.65
C GLU A 204 -7.85 -7.00 12.63
N ALA A 205 -6.64 -6.70 13.08
CA ALA A 205 -5.50 -6.47 12.19
C ALA A 205 -5.15 -7.73 11.35
N ILE A 206 -5.19 -8.91 11.95
CA ILE A 206 -4.97 -10.19 11.23
C ILE A 206 -6.09 -10.41 10.21
N TYR A 207 -7.34 -10.24 10.62
CA TYR A 207 -8.48 -10.41 9.71
C TYR A 207 -8.42 -9.45 8.52
N THR A 208 -8.10 -8.19 8.79
CA THR A 208 -7.90 -7.15 7.76
C THR A 208 -6.77 -7.53 6.82
N PHE A 209 -5.63 -7.99 7.34
CA PHE A 209 -4.51 -8.43 6.50
C PHE A 209 -4.85 -9.64 5.62
N ILE A 210 -5.53 -10.65 6.15
CA ILE A 210 -5.97 -11.83 5.38
C ILE A 210 -6.89 -11.38 4.25
N ARG A 211 -7.97 -10.66 4.59
CA ARG A 211 -9.01 -10.31 3.63
C ARG A 211 -8.56 -9.26 2.63
N CYS A 212 -8.10 -8.11 3.13
CA CYS A 212 -7.84 -6.93 2.31
C CYS A 212 -6.54 -7.07 1.51
N THR A 213 -5.52 -7.73 2.05
CA THR A 213 -4.22 -7.84 1.39
C THR A 213 -4.04 -9.19 0.70
N CYS A 214 -4.28 -10.30 1.40
CA CYS A 214 -3.93 -11.62 0.88
C CYS A 214 -5.00 -12.21 -0.06
N GLU A 215 -6.27 -12.24 0.34
CA GLU A 215 -7.36 -12.76 -0.48
C GLU A 215 -7.61 -11.89 -1.71
N SER A 216 -7.51 -10.56 -1.56
CA SER A 216 -7.59 -9.65 -2.71
C SER A 216 -6.46 -9.90 -3.73
N ALA A 217 -5.22 -10.07 -3.25
CA ALA A 217 -4.10 -10.44 -4.10
C ALA A 217 -4.32 -11.82 -4.76
N GLN A 218 -4.86 -12.80 -4.03
CA GLN A 218 -5.20 -14.11 -4.58
C GLN A 218 -6.23 -13.98 -5.71
N ALA A 219 -7.31 -13.24 -5.50
CA ALA A 219 -8.36 -13.03 -6.50
C ALA A 219 -7.79 -12.37 -7.77
N ARG A 220 -6.94 -11.34 -7.60
CA ARG A 220 -6.20 -10.69 -8.70
C ARG A 220 -5.30 -11.67 -9.46
N VAL A 221 -4.47 -12.44 -8.76
CA VAL A 221 -3.55 -13.39 -9.42
C VAL A 221 -4.32 -14.49 -10.16
N GLN A 222 -5.43 -14.96 -9.61
CA GLN A 222 -6.29 -15.93 -10.30
C GLN A 222 -6.93 -15.34 -11.55
N ALA A 223 -7.38 -14.08 -11.49
CA ALA A 223 -7.95 -13.36 -12.62
C ALA A 223 -6.88 -13.09 -13.71
N ASP A 224 -5.69 -12.64 -13.33
CA ASP A 224 -4.55 -12.44 -14.24
C ASP A 224 -4.17 -13.75 -14.95
N ARG A 225 -4.14 -14.88 -14.23
CA ARG A 225 -3.87 -16.20 -14.81
C ARG A 225 -4.94 -16.66 -15.80
N GLN A 226 -6.21 -16.45 -15.47
CA GLN A 226 -7.31 -16.77 -16.38
C GLN A 226 -7.25 -15.90 -17.64
N LEU A 227 -7.04 -14.60 -17.47
CA LEU A 227 -6.91 -13.67 -18.58
C LEU A 227 -5.74 -14.03 -19.50
N ALA A 228 -4.61 -14.46 -18.94
CA ALA A 228 -3.45 -14.92 -19.71
C ALA A 228 -3.69 -16.25 -20.43
N SER A 229 -4.66 -17.05 -20.00
CA SER A 229 -5.03 -18.32 -20.64
C SER A 229 -5.99 -18.15 -21.82
N PHE A 230 -6.53 -16.94 -22.02
CA PHE A 230 -7.45 -16.67 -23.11
C PHE A 230 -6.77 -16.78 -24.48
N GLY A 231 -7.46 -17.42 -25.42
CA GLY A 231 -7.11 -17.39 -26.84
C GLY A 231 -7.40 -16.03 -27.49
N PRO A 232 -7.22 -15.90 -28.82
CA PRO A 232 -7.46 -14.65 -29.54
C PRO A 232 -8.92 -14.16 -29.47
N HIS A 233 -9.87 -15.08 -29.25
CA HIS A 233 -11.30 -14.79 -29.13
C HIS A 233 -11.87 -15.51 -27.90
N PRO A 234 -11.69 -14.96 -26.68
CA PRO A 234 -12.25 -15.54 -25.47
C PRO A 234 -13.78 -15.50 -25.50
N HIS A 235 -14.42 -16.48 -24.87
CA HIS A 235 -15.87 -16.46 -24.71
C HIS A 235 -16.25 -15.34 -23.74
N GLU A 236 -17.34 -14.61 -24.01
CA GLU A 236 -17.71 -13.45 -23.20
C GLU A 236 -17.92 -13.81 -21.72
N GLU A 237 -18.51 -14.97 -21.44
CA GLU A 237 -18.71 -15.46 -20.06
C GLU A 237 -17.38 -15.64 -19.30
N GLU A 238 -16.32 -16.09 -19.97
CA GLU A 238 -15.00 -16.26 -19.35
C GLU A 238 -14.42 -14.89 -18.95
N VAL A 239 -14.62 -13.88 -19.80
CA VAL A 239 -14.22 -12.50 -19.51
C VAL A 239 -15.00 -11.94 -18.31
N TRP A 240 -16.30 -12.23 -18.20
CA TRP A 240 -17.10 -11.83 -17.05
C TRP A 240 -16.66 -12.52 -15.74
N GLN A 241 -16.25 -13.79 -15.77
CA GLN A 241 -15.66 -14.43 -14.59
C GLN A 241 -14.39 -13.74 -14.11
N VAL A 242 -13.55 -13.25 -15.03
CA VAL A 242 -12.37 -12.45 -14.70
C VAL A 242 -12.78 -11.11 -14.07
N VAL A 243 -13.81 -10.46 -14.61
CA VAL A 243 -14.39 -9.23 -14.02
C VAL A 243 -14.91 -9.48 -12.61
N ASP A 244 -15.61 -10.59 -12.36
CA ASP A 244 -16.13 -10.95 -11.04
C ASP A 244 -15.01 -11.12 -10.02
N LYS A 245 -13.88 -11.74 -10.42
CA LYS A 245 -12.72 -11.90 -9.54
C LYS A 245 -12.03 -10.59 -9.21
N TYR A 246 -11.87 -9.68 -10.17
CA TYR A 246 -11.35 -8.34 -9.83
C TYR A 246 -12.34 -7.53 -9.00
N THR A 247 -13.64 -7.71 -9.21
CA THR A 247 -14.69 -7.07 -8.39
C THR A 247 -14.67 -7.61 -6.97
N LEU A 248 -14.44 -8.91 -6.78
CA LEU A 248 -14.20 -9.50 -5.46
C LEU A 248 -12.98 -8.88 -4.79
N ALA A 249 -11.87 -8.73 -5.52
CA ALA A 249 -10.66 -8.09 -5.02
C ALA A 249 -10.92 -6.65 -4.55
N LEU A 250 -11.74 -5.88 -5.28
CA LEU A 250 -12.15 -4.52 -4.89
C LEU A 250 -12.98 -4.50 -3.61
N ARG A 251 -14.01 -5.36 -3.52
CA ARG A 251 -14.87 -5.47 -2.33
C ARG A 251 -14.07 -5.83 -1.08
N GLN A 252 -13.01 -6.60 -1.23
CA GLN A 252 -12.13 -6.97 -0.13
C GLN A 252 -11.22 -5.81 0.32
N THR A 253 -10.83 -4.90 -0.58
CA THR A 253 -9.85 -3.84 -0.31
C THR A 253 -10.45 -2.49 0.05
N GLU A 254 -11.75 -2.28 -0.20
CA GLU A 254 -12.44 -0.99 -0.16
C GLU A 254 -12.03 -0.14 1.06
N GLU A 255 -11.30 0.96 0.79
CA GLU A 255 -10.80 1.94 1.76
C GLU A 255 -9.83 1.39 2.84
N GLN A 256 -9.41 0.14 2.73
CA GLN A 256 -8.48 -0.52 3.68
C GLN A 256 -7.09 -0.72 3.08
N ASP A 257 -7.02 -1.11 1.81
CA ASP A 257 -5.76 -1.37 1.10
C ASP A 257 -5.77 -0.66 -0.26
N LEU A 258 -5.42 0.63 -0.23
CA LEU A 258 -5.45 1.50 -1.41
C LEU A 258 -4.61 0.97 -2.56
N LEU A 259 -3.48 0.30 -2.28
CA LEU A 259 -2.60 -0.21 -3.33
C LEU A 259 -3.26 -1.36 -4.08
N ASN A 260 -3.81 -2.33 -3.35
CA ASN A 260 -4.53 -3.44 -3.98
C ASN A 260 -5.82 -2.97 -4.67
N GLU A 261 -6.53 -1.99 -4.09
CA GLU A 261 -7.71 -1.36 -4.70
C GLU A 261 -7.36 -0.68 -6.03
N CYS A 262 -6.29 0.12 -6.06
CA CYS A 262 -5.77 0.74 -7.29
C CYS A 262 -5.46 -0.31 -8.37
N CYS A 263 -4.75 -1.37 -7.98
CA CYS A 263 -4.35 -2.41 -8.92
C CYS A 263 -5.57 -3.16 -9.47
N ALA A 264 -6.58 -3.46 -8.65
CA ALA A 264 -7.80 -4.12 -9.10
C ALA A 264 -8.62 -3.22 -10.05
N HIS A 265 -8.78 -1.94 -9.74
CA HIS A 265 -9.40 -0.98 -10.67
C HIS A 265 -8.63 -0.86 -11.99
N ALA A 266 -7.29 -0.81 -11.94
CA ALA A 266 -6.46 -0.73 -13.14
C ALA A 266 -6.65 -1.95 -14.05
N ARG A 267 -6.66 -3.15 -13.46
CA ARG A 267 -6.92 -4.40 -14.20
C ARG A 267 -8.33 -4.43 -14.80
N LEU A 268 -9.36 -4.05 -14.05
CA LEU A 268 -10.73 -3.93 -14.58
C LEU A 268 -10.81 -2.94 -15.74
N GLY A 269 -10.16 -1.78 -15.62
CA GLY A 269 -10.06 -0.80 -16.69
C GLY A 269 -9.50 -1.40 -17.96
N GLY A 270 -8.41 -2.17 -17.85
CA GLY A 270 -7.81 -2.90 -18.96
C GLY A 270 -8.73 -3.97 -19.57
N VAL A 271 -9.48 -4.73 -18.75
CA VAL A 271 -10.41 -5.75 -19.25
C VAL A 271 -11.57 -5.12 -20.01
N PHE A 272 -12.21 -4.09 -19.45
CA PHE A 272 -13.29 -3.37 -20.11
C PHE A 272 -12.84 -2.72 -21.42
N ASP A 273 -11.61 -2.24 -21.47
CA ASP A 273 -11.01 -1.62 -22.65
C ASP A 273 -10.69 -2.63 -23.76
N ARG A 274 -9.94 -3.68 -23.42
CA ARG A 274 -9.35 -4.60 -24.39
C ARG A 274 -10.33 -5.68 -24.84
N HIS A 275 -11.11 -6.26 -23.93
CA HIS A 275 -11.92 -7.45 -24.19
C HIS A 275 -13.41 -7.13 -24.39
N LEU A 276 -14.00 -6.30 -23.53
CA LEU A 276 -15.45 -6.01 -23.58
C LEU A 276 -15.80 -4.75 -24.41
N LYS A 277 -14.81 -3.95 -24.81
CA LYS A 277 -14.98 -2.68 -25.54
C LYS A 277 -15.95 -1.69 -24.87
N MET A 278 -16.08 -1.76 -23.55
CA MET A 278 -16.97 -0.92 -22.75
C MET A 278 -16.26 0.36 -22.28
N ARG A 279 -16.18 1.34 -23.17
CA ARG A 279 -15.41 2.58 -22.99
C ARG A 279 -15.71 3.33 -21.69
N ASN A 280 -16.99 3.50 -21.33
CA ASN A 280 -17.40 4.20 -20.12
C ASN A 280 -16.91 3.50 -18.85
N LYS A 281 -17.00 2.16 -18.80
CA LYS A 281 -16.53 1.37 -17.65
C LYS A 281 -15.01 1.35 -17.55
N ALA A 282 -14.32 1.32 -18.69
CA ALA A 282 -12.86 1.42 -18.74
C ALA A 282 -12.37 2.76 -18.16
N VAL A 283 -12.96 3.87 -18.59
CA VAL A 283 -12.63 5.22 -18.10
C VAL A 283 -12.91 5.34 -16.61
N LEU A 284 -14.08 4.88 -16.15
CA LEU A 284 -14.46 4.94 -14.72
C LEU A 284 -13.41 4.26 -13.84
N ASN A 285 -13.03 3.03 -14.19
CA ASN A 285 -12.07 2.26 -13.41
C ASN A 285 -10.65 2.83 -13.50
N CYS A 286 -10.18 3.22 -14.69
CA CYS A 286 -8.85 3.83 -14.83
C CYS A 286 -8.75 5.17 -14.10
N LYS A 287 -9.78 6.02 -14.16
CA LYS A 287 -9.81 7.28 -13.40
C LYS A 287 -9.77 7.02 -11.90
N ARG A 288 -10.55 6.06 -11.40
CA ARG A 288 -10.56 5.71 -9.98
C ARG A 288 -9.19 5.19 -9.51
N ALA A 289 -8.55 4.30 -10.28
CA ALA A 289 -7.20 3.82 -9.97
C ALA A 289 -6.19 4.97 -9.89
N VAL A 290 -6.22 5.91 -10.84
CA VAL A 290 -5.32 7.08 -10.85
C VAL A 290 -5.63 8.02 -9.69
N GLN A 291 -6.90 8.27 -9.35
CA GLN A 291 -7.29 9.12 -8.22
C GLN A 291 -6.78 8.53 -6.90
N LEU A 292 -7.06 7.25 -6.64
CA LEU A 292 -6.62 6.56 -5.43
C LEU A 292 -5.09 6.56 -5.29
N ALA A 293 -4.36 6.43 -6.40
CA ALA A 293 -2.90 6.46 -6.43
C ALA A 293 -2.29 7.76 -5.88
N HIS A 294 -3.01 8.90 -5.93
CA HIS A 294 -2.54 10.17 -5.36
C HIS A 294 -2.48 10.15 -3.82
N HIS A 295 -3.21 9.24 -3.19
CA HIS A 295 -3.22 9.05 -1.74
C HIS A 295 -2.14 8.08 -1.25
N ILE A 296 -1.44 7.39 -2.15
CA ILE A 296 -0.37 6.43 -1.83
C ILE A 296 0.99 7.15 -1.81
N LYS A 297 1.83 6.83 -0.81
CA LYS A 297 3.20 7.35 -0.68
C LYS A 297 4.21 6.19 -0.58
N PRO A 298 5.29 6.18 -1.38
CA PRO A 298 5.55 7.09 -2.51
C PRO A 298 4.51 6.92 -3.64
N HIS A 299 4.30 7.96 -4.44
CA HIS A 299 3.34 7.88 -5.55
C HIS A 299 3.77 6.78 -6.54
N PRO A 300 2.84 5.93 -6.99
CA PRO A 300 3.17 4.76 -7.80
C PRO A 300 3.32 5.10 -9.30
N THR A 301 3.91 6.24 -9.63
CA THR A 301 3.99 6.73 -11.02
C THR A 301 4.80 5.82 -11.94
N GLY A 302 5.77 5.08 -11.40
CA GLY A 302 6.59 4.13 -12.16
C GLY A 302 5.97 2.74 -12.32
N HIS A 303 4.81 2.45 -11.72
CA HIS A 303 4.20 1.12 -11.82
C HIS A 303 3.48 0.93 -13.17
N GLU A 304 3.63 -0.28 -13.73
CA GLU A 304 3.06 -0.64 -15.05
C GLU A 304 1.55 -0.44 -15.10
N TRP A 305 0.81 -0.85 -14.06
CA TRP A 305 -0.63 -0.69 -13.99
C TRP A 305 -1.07 0.79 -14.03
N TYR A 306 -0.27 1.68 -13.44
CA TYR A 306 -0.57 3.11 -13.40
C TYR A 306 -0.36 3.74 -14.78
N MET A 307 0.76 3.41 -15.43
CA MET A 307 1.06 3.82 -16.80
C MET A 307 0.01 3.29 -17.79
N ASP A 308 -0.45 2.05 -17.63
CA ASP A 308 -1.52 1.46 -18.42
C ASP A 308 -2.83 2.26 -18.34
N CYS A 309 -3.25 2.63 -17.12
CA CYS A 309 -4.42 3.48 -16.94
C CYS A 309 -4.26 4.82 -17.65
N GLN A 310 -3.11 5.48 -17.51
CA GLN A 310 -2.85 6.75 -18.19
C GLN A 310 -2.90 6.60 -19.71
N ARG A 311 -2.33 5.53 -20.26
CA ARG A 311 -2.37 5.25 -21.71
C ARG A 311 -3.81 5.04 -22.20
N ILE A 312 -4.61 4.25 -21.49
CA ILE A 312 -6.02 4.00 -21.83
C ILE A 312 -6.82 5.31 -21.81
N LEU A 313 -6.68 6.09 -20.75
CA LEU A 313 -7.39 7.37 -20.61
C LEU A 313 -7.00 8.36 -21.71
N ALA A 314 -5.70 8.51 -21.99
CA ALA A 314 -5.22 9.40 -23.04
C ALA A 314 -5.71 8.96 -24.43
N ARG A 315 -5.72 7.65 -24.71
CA ARG A 315 -6.25 7.14 -25.98
C ARG A 315 -7.74 7.43 -26.12
N ILE A 316 -8.54 7.08 -25.11
CA ILE A 316 -9.98 7.31 -25.12
C ILE A 316 -10.31 8.80 -25.27
N GLN A 317 -9.59 9.69 -24.59
CA GLN A 317 -9.79 11.13 -24.72
C GLN A 317 -9.49 11.63 -26.14
N ARG A 318 -8.45 11.11 -26.81
CA ARG A 318 -8.15 11.47 -28.20
C ARG A 318 -9.23 11.01 -29.16
N GLU A 319 -9.72 9.77 -29.04
CA GLU A 319 -10.76 9.32 -29.99
C GLU A 319 -12.11 10.02 -29.71
N GLN A 320 -12.40 10.42 -28.45
CA GLN A 320 -13.55 11.30 -28.14
C GLN A 320 -13.43 12.68 -28.80
N ALA A 321 -12.25 13.31 -28.70
CA ALA A 321 -12.01 14.60 -29.35
C ALA A 321 -12.11 14.50 -30.88
N ALA A 322 -11.65 13.39 -31.47
CA ALA A 322 -11.77 13.15 -32.90
C ALA A 322 -13.22 12.92 -33.34
N GLU A 323 -14.01 12.17 -32.57
CA GLU A 323 -15.44 11.96 -32.81
C GLU A 323 -16.23 13.27 -32.70
N GLU A 324 -15.91 14.11 -31.72
CA GLU A 324 -16.53 15.42 -31.55
C GLU A 324 -16.15 16.36 -32.70
N GLN A 325 -14.88 16.39 -33.11
CA GLN A 325 -14.44 17.17 -34.27
C GLN A 325 -15.12 16.71 -35.56
N ALA A 326 -15.22 15.39 -35.79
CA ALA A 326 -15.88 14.86 -36.98
C ALA A 326 -17.36 15.25 -37.06
N LYS A 327 -18.07 15.25 -35.92
CA LYS A 327 -19.45 15.75 -35.84
C LYS A 327 -19.53 17.25 -36.10
N GLN A 328 -18.63 18.03 -35.51
CA GLN A 328 -18.56 19.47 -35.77
C GLN A 328 -18.30 19.77 -37.25
N ASP A 329 -17.42 19.01 -37.90
CA ASP A 329 -17.11 19.18 -39.32
C ASP A 329 -18.32 18.79 -40.20
N GLU A 330 -19.08 17.75 -39.82
CA GLU A 330 -20.31 17.34 -40.49
C GLU A 330 -21.42 18.41 -40.36
N ASP A 331 -21.66 18.89 -39.14
CA ASP A 331 -22.62 19.97 -38.85
C ASP A 331 -22.24 21.26 -39.61
N GLN A 332 -20.95 21.62 -39.60
CA GLN A 332 -20.45 22.76 -40.36
C GLN A 332 -20.63 22.57 -41.87
N ALA A 333 -20.41 21.36 -42.40
CA ALA A 333 -20.60 21.08 -43.81
C ALA A 333 -22.08 21.20 -44.23
N GLU A 334 -23.03 20.80 -43.38
CA GLU A 334 -24.46 20.99 -43.63
C GLU A 334 -24.83 22.48 -43.64
N ILE A 335 -24.35 23.24 -42.65
CA ILE A 335 -24.55 24.70 -42.59
C ILE A 335 -23.95 25.39 -43.84
N LEU A 336 -22.77 24.96 -44.29
CA LEU A 336 -22.13 25.51 -45.50
C LEU A 336 -22.96 25.26 -46.77
N LYS A 337 -23.66 24.11 -46.88
CA LYS A 337 -24.58 23.85 -47.99
C LYS A 337 -25.78 24.79 -47.96
N GLU A 338 -26.36 25.03 -46.79
CA GLU A 338 -27.47 25.99 -46.65
C GLU A 338 -27.05 27.43 -46.95
N LEU A 339 -25.81 27.79 -46.61
CA LEU A 339 -25.24 29.12 -46.84
C LEU A 339 -24.66 29.31 -48.25
N GLU A 340 -24.56 28.26 -49.06
CA GLU A 340 -24.02 28.30 -50.42
C GLU A 340 -24.55 29.47 -51.30
N PRO A 341 -25.87 29.78 -51.34
CA PRO A 341 -26.36 30.93 -52.11
C PRO A 341 -25.87 32.28 -51.57
N GLN A 342 -25.66 32.40 -50.26
CA GLN A 342 -25.10 33.61 -49.65
C GLN A 342 -23.59 33.70 -49.92
N LEU A 343 -22.87 32.59 -49.80
CA LEU A 343 -21.43 32.52 -50.10
C LEU A 343 -21.13 32.82 -51.56
N LYS A 344 -21.99 32.41 -52.51
CA LYS A 344 -21.87 32.79 -53.94
C LYS A 344 -21.97 34.31 -54.13
N LYS A 345 -22.87 34.99 -53.41
CA LYS A 345 -22.99 36.46 -53.45
C LYS A 345 -21.75 37.15 -52.88
N ILE A 346 -21.23 36.64 -51.76
CA ILE A 346 -20.00 37.12 -51.13
C ILE A 346 -18.80 36.96 -52.08
N LYS A 347 -18.65 35.78 -52.71
CA LYS A 347 -17.60 35.52 -53.71
C LYS A 347 -17.73 36.40 -54.97
N ALA A 348 -18.95 36.61 -55.46
CA ALA A 348 -19.19 37.50 -56.60
C ALA A 348 -18.88 38.96 -56.29
N ALA A 349 -19.14 39.42 -55.06
CA ALA A 349 -18.73 40.74 -54.60
C ALA A 349 -17.21 40.84 -54.41
N LYS A 350 -16.55 39.77 -53.93
CA LYS A 350 -15.09 39.67 -53.82
C LYS A 350 -14.42 39.86 -55.18
N ALA A 351 -14.92 39.17 -56.22
CA ALA A 351 -14.37 39.23 -57.57
C ALA A 351 -14.44 40.61 -58.24
N LYS A 352 -15.33 41.50 -57.78
CA LYS A 352 -15.46 42.88 -58.29
C LYS A 352 -14.46 43.86 -57.66
N GLY A 353 -13.67 43.41 -56.69
CA GLY A 353 -12.62 44.19 -56.05
C GLY A 353 -12.98 44.69 -54.65
N ALA A 354 -11.96 45.14 -53.92
CA ALA A 354 -12.03 45.43 -52.49
C ALA A 354 -13.11 46.46 -52.09
N ARG A 355 -13.36 47.46 -52.94
CA ARG A 355 -14.35 48.52 -52.70
C ARG A 355 -15.78 47.98 -52.75
N ASP A 356 -16.08 47.16 -53.75
CA ASP A 356 -17.42 46.58 -53.95
C ASP A 356 -17.72 45.47 -52.94
N PHE A 357 -16.69 44.71 -52.58
CA PHE A 357 -16.77 43.73 -51.50
C PHE A 357 -17.11 44.37 -50.15
N LEU A 358 -16.45 45.49 -49.81
CA LEU A 358 -16.77 46.27 -48.61
C LEU A 358 -18.19 46.84 -48.60
N VAL A 359 -18.69 47.30 -49.76
CA VAL A 359 -20.06 47.80 -49.89
C VAL A 359 -21.07 46.66 -49.67
N HIS A 360 -20.79 45.48 -50.25
CA HIS A 360 -21.64 44.30 -50.08
C HIS A 360 -21.71 43.84 -48.62
N ILE A 361 -20.56 43.70 -47.94
CA ILE A 361 -20.54 43.32 -46.52
C ILE A 361 -21.32 44.32 -45.68
N LYS A 362 -21.10 45.64 -45.86
CA LYS A 362 -21.81 46.70 -45.11
C LYS A 362 -23.33 46.65 -45.28
N GLN A 363 -23.81 46.27 -46.46
CA GLN A 363 -25.23 46.27 -46.80
C GLN A 363 -25.93 44.97 -46.40
N SER A 364 -25.23 43.84 -46.52
CA SER A 364 -25.82 42.50 -46.39
C SER A 364 -25.56 41.82 -45.05
N HIS A 365 -24.52 42.21 -44.31
CA HIS A 365 -24.14 41.54 -43.06
C HIS A 365 -23.78 42.56 -41.95
N PRO A 366 -24.37 42.47 -40.75
CA PRO A 366 -23.92 43.25 -39.59
C PRO A 366 -22.56 42.73 -39.08
N PRO A 367 -21.63 43.58 -38.59
CA PRO A 367 -21.76 45.01 -38.30
C PRO A 367 -21.44 45.92 -39.50
N LYS A 368 -22.05 47.11 -39.54
CA LYS A 368 -21.89 48.11 -40.62
C LYS A 368 -20.54 48.83 -40.55
N LEU A 369 -19.47 48.18 -41.00
CA LEU A 369 -18.09 48.63 -40.77
C LEU A 369 -17.49 49.45 -41.88
N ARG A 370 -16.84 50.58 -41.55
CA ARG A 370 -16.29 51.53 -42.55
C ARG A 370 -14.99 51.08 -43.25
N ALA A 371 -14.23 50.12 -42.73
CA ALA A 371 -12.90 49.72 -43.24
C ALA A 371 -12.60 48.20 -43.10
N LEU A 372 -11.85 47.62 -44.06
CA LEU A 372 -11.50 46.17 -44.12
C LEU A 372 -10.77 45.68 -42.86
N ARG A 373 -9.80 46.44 -42.36
CA ARG A 373 -9.04 46.10 -41.15
C ARG A 373 -9.94 45.98 -39.90
N LYS A 374 -11.03 46.77 -39.84
CA LYS A 374 -12.03 46.65 -38.76
C LYS A 374 -12.97 45.46 -39.00
N ALA A 375 -13.29 45.15 -40.25
CA ALA A 375 -14.07 43.97 -40.61
C ALA A 375 -13.37 42.65 -40.23
N SER A 376 -12.06 42.52 -40.49
CA SER A 376 -11.29 41.33 -40.07
C SER A 376 -11.31 41.11 -38.55
N ALA A 377 -11.20 42.20 -37.77
CA ALA A 377 -11.21 42.12 -36.32
C ALA A 377 -12.60 41.90 -35.70
N GLU A 378 -13.69 42.21 -36.42
CA GLU A 378 -15.06 42.06 -35.93
C GLU A 378 -15.68 40.72 -36.35
N TYR A 379 -15.44 40.25 -37.56
CA TYR A 379 -15.91 38.92 -38.02
C TYR A 379 -15.02 37.76 -37.54
N HIS A 380 -14.04 38.00 -36.66
CA HIS A 380 -13.18 36.95 -36.12
C HIS A 380 -14.00 35.89 -35.34
N PRO A 381 -13.79 34.57 -35.58
CA PRO A 381 -14.57 33.50 -34.95
C PRO A 381 -14.68 33.63 -33.42
N ASP A 382 -13.57 33.96 -32.74
CA ASP A 382 -13.51 34.15 -31.28
C ASP A 382 -14.47 35.21 -30.72
N LYS A 383 -14.87 36.21 -31.52
CA LYS A 383 -15.81 37.26 -31.10
C LYS A 383 -17.27 36.94 -31.43
N GLN A 384 -17.50 35.86 -32.18
CA GLN A 384 -18.82 35.50 -32.70
C GLN A 384 -19.46 34.33 -31.93
N LEU A 385 -18.76 33.79 -30.93
CA LEU A 385 -19.20 32.67 -30.07
C LEU A 385 -20.56 32.91 -29.36
N GLN A 386 -20.98 34.16 -29.22
CA GLN A 386 -22.26 34.56 -28.61
C GLN A 386 -23.47 34.49 -29.55
N TYR A 387 -23.25 34.30 -30.85
CA TYR A 387 -24.30 34.20 -31.87
C TYR A 387 -24.58 32.73 -32.23
N ASP A 388 -25.62 32.47 -33.01
CA ASP A 388 -25.99 31.13 -33.43
C ASP A 388 -24.95 30.48 -34.36
N GLN A 389 -24.91 29.15 -34.41
CA GLN A 389 -23.91 28.39 -35.17
C GLN A 389 -23.88 28.77 -36.66
N LYS A 390 -25.03 29.08 -37.27
CA LYS A 390 -25.10 29.53 -38.67
C LYS A 390 -24.37 30.86 -38.88
N TRP A 391 -24.53 31.80 -37.96
CA TRP A 391 -23.81 33.06 -37.99
C TRP A 391 -22.31 32.89 -37.71
N GLN A 392 -21.93 31.99 -36.81
CA GLN A 392 -20.51 31.69 -36.54
C GLN A 392 -19.80 31.15 -37.78
N VAL A 393 -20.42 30.22 -38.51
CA VAL A 393 -19.87 29.69 -39.76
C VAL A 393 -19.83 30.77 -40.86
N LEU A 394 -20.91 31.54 -41.02
CA LEU A 394 -20.98 32.62 -42.02
C LEU A 394 -19.93 33.72 -41.77
N SER A 395 -19.82 34.17 -40.52
CA SER A 395 -18.84 35.19 -40.11
C SER A 395 -17.40 34.68 -40.27
N GLY A 396 -17.14 33.40 -39.99
CA GLY A 396 -15.86 32.75 -40.29
C GLY A 396 -15.50 32.80 -41.78
N GLU A 397 -16.44 32.49 -42.67
CA GLU A 397 -16.23 32.59 -44.13
C GLU A 397 -16.07 34.04 -44.62
N ILE A 398 -16.82 34.99 -44.05
CA ILE A 398 -16.65 36.43 -44.32
C ILE A 398 -15.25 36.88 -43.88
N SER A 399 -14.78 36.44 -42.71
CA SER A 399 -13.46 36.77 -42.16
C SER A 399 -12.33 36.26 -43.06
N LYS A 400 -12.42 35.01 -43.54
CA LYS A 400 -11.49 34.45 -44.55
C LYS A 400 -11.47 35.32 -45.81
N ALA A 401 -12.65 35.62 -46.37
CA ALA A 401 -12.75 36.42 -47.58
C ALA A 401 -12.23 37.86 -47.41
N VAL A 402 -12.42 38.48 -46.23
CA VAL A 402 -11.84 39.79 -45.88
C VAL A 402 -10.33 39.72 -45.80
N ASN A 403 -9.77 38.67 -45.20
CA ASN A 403 -8.31 38.51 -45.09
C ASN A 403 -7.66 38.30 -46.46
N ASP A 404 -8.28 37.52 -47.35
CA ASP A 404 -7.79 37.35 -48.72
C ASP A 404 -7.77 38.68 -49.49
N VAL A 405 -8.88 39.44 -49.46
CA VAL A 405 -8.97 40.74 -50.13
C VAL A 405 -7.96 41.75 -49.56
N TRP A 406 -7.71 41.67 -48.25
CA TRP A 406 -6.71 42.50 -47.61
C TRP A 406 -5.29 42.15 -48.05
N ALA A 407 -4.97 40.85 -48.17
CA ALA A 407 -3.68 40.39 -48.69
C ALA A 407 -3.45 40.83 -50.15
N ASP A 408 -4.48 40.72 -51.00
CA ASP A 408 -4.44 41.16 -52.40
C ASP A 408 -4.33 42.69 -52.56
N TYR A 409 -4.75 43.46 -51.56
CA TYR A 409 -4.68 44.94 -51.56
C TYR A 409 -3.36 45.49 -51.01
N CYS A 410 -2.65 44.69 -50.20
CA CYS A 410 -1.36 45.06 -49.60
C CYS A 410 -0.15 44.50 -50.37
N SER A 411 -0.38 43.64 -51.37
CA SER A 411 0.60 43.23 -52.39
C SER A 411 0.58 44.21 -53.56
#